data_AF-A0A1I2EG32-F1
#
_entry.id   AF-A0A1I2EG32-F1
#
_cell.length_a   1.000
_cell.length_b   1.000
_cell.length_c   1.000
_cell.angle_alpha   90.00
_cell.angle_beta   90.00
_cell.angle_gamma   90.00
#
_symmetry.space_group_name_H-M   'P 1'
#
loop_
_entity.id
_entity.type
_entity.pdbx_description
1 polymer ?
#
loop_
_entity_poly.entity_id
_entity_poly.type
_entity_poly.pdbx_seq_one_letter_code
_entity_poly.pdbx_strand_id
1 'polypeptide(L)'
;MKQTSKTITNMQKDIRQFAGDKDVMTNIKVTKSAVKSSLNNNMLPAGTPISQTGTVDEATPIGLLFNDLDFEGIGDDETVTASVMIHGFVNKARVTEYIGKEVPEGVITALKGKIQFL
;
A
#
# COMPACT_ATOMS: atom_id res chain seq x y z
N MET A 1 -27.34 6.46 24.39
CA MET A 1 -26.46 6.71 23.21
C MET A 1 -25.11 6.10 23.52
N LYS A 2 -24.72 5.02 22.85
CA LYS A 2 -23.41 4.38 23.06
C LYS A 2 -22.42 5.13 22.16
N GLN A 3 -21.63 6.03 22.76
CA GLN A 3 -20.59 6.74 22.04
C GLN A 3 -19.47 5.74 21.73
N THR A 4 -19.46 5.22 20.50
CA THR A 4 -18.32 4.46 20.00
C THR A 4 -17.23 5.47 19.70
N SER A 5 -16.25 5.60 20.58
CA SER A 5 -14.99 6.29 20.29
C SER A 5 -14.27 5.49 19.21
N LYS A 6 -14.56 5.76 17.93
CA LYS A 6 -13.67 5.38 16.85
C LYS A 6 -12.47 6.31 16.92
N THR A 7 -11.41 5.86 17.56
CA THR A 7 -10.10 6.51 17.42
C THR A 7 -9.72 6.37 15.95
N ILE A 8 -9.81 7.46 15.18
CA ILE A 8 -9.25 7.50 13.82
C ILE A 8 -7.73 7.56 14.01
N THR A 9 -7.11 6.40 14.19
CA THR A 9 -5.67 6.26 14.47
C THR A 9 -4.80 6.35 13.24
N ASN A 10 -5.40 6.41 12.05
CA ASN A 10 -4.64 6.34 10.80
C ASN A 10 -4.20 7.74 10.41
N MET A 11 -3.05 8.17 10.97
CA MET A 11 -2.24 9.19 10.33
C MET A 11 -2.07 8.80 8.86
N GLN A 12 -2.34 9.74 7.96
CA GLN A 12 -2.11 9.54 6.54
C GLN A 12 -0.61 9.31 6.33
N LYS A 13 -0.24 8.05 6.07
CA LYS A 13 1.14 7.63 5.85
C LYS A 13 1.59 8.05 4.46
N ASP A 14 2.52 8.99 4.37
CA ASP A 14 3.04 9.50 3.10
C ASP A 14 4.40 8.87 2.77
N ILE A 15 4.38 7.94 1.80
CA ILE A 15 5.57 7.24 1.32
C ILE A 15 6.40 8.06 0.32
N ARG A 16 5.94 9.24 -0.10
CA ARG A 16 6.64 10.06 -1.11
C ARG A 16 7.91 10.68 -0.54
N GLN A 17 8.93 10.75 -1.38
CA GLN A 17 10.14 11.50 -1.08
C GLN A 17 10.02 12.98 -1.45
N PHE A 18 9.31 13.30 -2.54
CA PHE A 18 9.04 14.67 -2.97
C PHE A 18 7.54 14.87 -3.09
N ALA A 19 7.00 15.93 -2.48
CA ALA A 19 5.59 16.28 -2.65
C ALA A 19 5.40 16.97 -4.02
N GLY A 20 4.59 16.41 -4.92
CA GLY A 20 4.21 17.06 -6.19
C GLY A 20 3.85 16.10 -7.34
N ASP A 21 3.48 16.68 -8.50
CA ASP A 21 2.88 16.07 -9.71
C ASP A 21 3.72 15.02 -10.47
N LYS A 22 4.76 14.44 -9.85
CA LYS A 22 5.60 13.40 -10.50
C LYS A 22 5.19 11.97 -10.16
N ASP A 23 4.19 11.84 -9.30
CA ASP A 23 3.67 10.54 -8.89
C ASP A 23 2.40 10.21 -9.67
N VAL A 24 2.40 9.07 -10.35
CA VAL A 24 1.24 8.57 -11.08
C VAL A 24 0.63 7.43 -10.28
N MET A 25 -0.67 7.53 -10.06
CA MET A 25 -1.45 6.52 -9.33
C MET A 25 -2.50 5.88 -10.24
N THR A 26 -2.82 4.64 -9.95
CA THR A 26 -3.93 3.91 -10.57
C THR A 26 -4.78 3.25 -9.50
N ASN A 27 -6.08 3.15 -9.77
CA ASN A 27 -7.02 2.49 -8.88
C ASN A 27 -7.07 1.00 -9.21
N ILE A 28 -6.80 0.15 -8.22
CA ILE A 28 -6.85 -1.32 -8.34
C ILE A 28 -7.86 -1.84 -7.32
N LYS A 29 -8.70 -2.80 -7.73
CA LYS A 29 -9.61 -3.48 -6.81
C LYS A 29 -8.86 -4.56 -6.05
N VAL A 30 -8.97 -4.56 -4.73
CA VAL A 30 -8.29 -5.50 -3.84
C VAL A 30 -9.33 -6.16 -2.95
N THR A 31 -9.37 -7.49 -2.89
CA THR A 31 -10.22 -8.21 -1.93
C THR A 31 -9.46 -8.44 -0.63
N LYS A 32 -10.20 -8.53 0.49
CA LYS A 32 -9.60 -8.84 1.80
C LYS A 32 -8.93 -10.22 1.82
N SER A 33 -9.54 -11.20 1.15
CA SER A 33 -8.97 -12.55 0.97
C SER A 33 -7.60 -12.54 0.29
N ALA A 34 -7.39 -11.69 -0.72
CA ALA A 34 -6.15 -11.59 -1.49
C ALA A 34 -4.97 -10.98 -0.72
N VAL A 35 -5.25 -10.24 0.37
CA VAL A 35 -4.22 -9.51 1.13
C VAL A 35 -4.17 -9.92 2.60
N LYS A 36 -4.96 -10.93 2.99
CA LYS A 36 -5.17 -11.37 4.38
C LYS A 36 -3.87 -11.65 5.14
N SER A 37 -2.87 -12.22 4.46
CA SER A 37 -1.54 -12.52 5.02
C SER A 37 -0.68 -11.30 5.31
N SER A 38 -1.02 -10.15 4.72
CA SER A 38 -0.27 -8.90 4.79
C SER A 38 -1.01 -7.81 5.58
N LEU A 39 -2.17 -8.15 6.15
CA LEU A 39 -2.92 -7.26 7.03
C LEU A 39 -2.27 -7.19 8.40
N ASN A 40 -2.11 -5.97 8.92
CA ASN A 40 -1.78 -5.68 10.30
C ASN A 40 -2.99 -5.01 10.96
N ASN A 41 -3.64 -5.68 11.91
CA ASN A 41 -4.87 -5.20 12.56
C ASN A 41 -6.00 -4.82 11.57
N ASN A 42 -6.25 -5.68 10.57
CA ASN A 42 -7.19 -5.42 9.45
C ASN A 42 -6.80 -4.28 8.51
N MET A 43 -5.60 -3.70 8.65
CA MET A 43 -5.11 -2.68 7.73
C MET A 43 -4.01 -3.22 6.83
N LEU A 44 -4.03 -2.85 5.56
CA LEU A 44 -2.93 -3.04 4.63
C LEU A 44 -2.09 -1.76 4.62
N PRO A 45 -0.82 -1.79 5.04
CA PRO A 45 -0.01 -0.59 5.16
C PRO A 45 0.41 -0.01 3.80
N ALA A 46 0.49 1.31 3.71
CA ALA A 46 1.09 2.02 2.60
C ALA A 46 2.52 1.53 2.34
N GLY A 47 2.92 1.49 1.07
CA GLY A 47 4.18 0.90 0.63
C GLY A 47 4.12 -0.61 0.38
N THR A 48 2.98 -1.27 0.64
CA THR A 48 2.80 -2.68 0.26
C THR A 48 2.86 -2.84 -1.27
N PRO A 49 3.66 -3.77 -1.81
CA PRO A 49 3.75 -4.02 -3.24
C PRO A 49 2.50 -4.77 -3.74
N ILE A 50 1.82 -4.20 -4.74
CA ILE A 50 0.55 -4.71 -5.28
C ILE A 50 0.74 -5.11 -6.74
N SER A 51 0.14 -6.23 -7.15
CA SER A 51 0.09 -6.71 -8.53
C SER A 51 -1.05 -6.04 -9.33
N GLN A 52 -1.07 -6.24 -10.66
CA GLN A 52 -2.16 -5.74 -11.51
C GLN A 52 -3.54 -6.35 -11.15
N THR A 53 -3.56 -7.54 -10.55
CA THR A 53 -4.78 -8.23 -10.14
C THR A 53 -5.23 -7.86 -8.73
N GLY A 54 -4.53 -6.96 -8.04
CA GLY A 54 -4.89 -6.53 -6.69
C GLY A 54 -4.50 -7.50 -5.58
N THR A 55 -3.46 -8.30 -5.80
CA THR A 55 -2.85 -9.17 -4.78
C THR A 55 -1.55 -8.56 -4.27
N VAL A 56 -1.10 -8.93 -3.07
CA VAL A 56 0.27 -8.61 -2.65
C VAL A 56 1.25 -9.48 -3.45
N ASP A 57 2.23 -8.86 -4.08
CA ASP A 57 3.23 -9.54 -4.91
C ASP A 57 4.58 -8.83 -4.83
N GLU A 58 5.59 -9.53 -4.34
CA GLU A 58 6.96 -9.01 -4.20
C GLU A 58 7.85 -9.31 -5.41
N ALA A 59 7.44 -10.23 -6.28
CA ALA A 59 8.19 -10.63 -7.45
C ALA A 59 7.82 -9.77 -8.67
N THR A 60 6.52 -9.54 -8.89
CA THR A 60 6.01 -8.77 -10.04
C THR A 60 4.98 -7.69 -9.67
N PRO A 61 5.29 -6.77 -8.73
CA PRO A 61 4.39 -5.67 -8.43
C PRO A 61 4.23 -4.71 -9.62
N ILE A 62 3.01 -4.23 -9.81
CA ILE A 62 2.75 -3.11 -10.72
C ILE A 62 3.08 -1.76 -10.06
N GLY A 63 3.03 -1.71 -8.73
CA GLY A 63 3.28 -0.50 -7.96
C GLY A 63 3.22 -0.72 -6.44
N LEU A 64 3.22 0.37 -5.70
CA LEU A 64 3.12 0.37 -4.25
C LEU A 64 1.79 0.98 -3.80
N LEU A 65 1.19 0.43 -2.76
CA LEU A 65 0.00 1.00 -2.14
C LEU A 65 0.32 2.41 -1.61
N PHE A 66 -0.47 3.41 -2.00
CA PHE A 66 -0.18 4.80 -1.66
C PHE A 66 -0.64 5.18 -0.23
N ASN A 67 -1.82 4.74 0.18
CA ASN A 67 -2.40 5.00 1.50
C ASN A 67 -2.74 3.68 2.20
N ASP A 68 -2.75 3.70 3.52
CA ASP A 68 -3.26 2.57 4.31
C ASP A 68 -4.70 2.23 3.88
N LEU A 69 -4.99 0.94 3.68
CA LEU A 69 -6.33 0.45 3.42
C LEU A 69 -6.88 -0.25 4.64
N ASP A 70 -8.04 0.20 5.11
CA ASP A 70 -8.75 -0.41 6.21
C ASP A 70 -9.78 -1.43 5.70
N PHE A 71 -9.67 -2.66 6.17
CA PHE A 71 -10.61 -3.75 5.91
C PHE A 71 -11.45 -4.10 7.15
N GLU A 72 -11.52 -3.22 8.15
CA GLU A 72 -12.42 -3.36 9.29
C GLU A 72 -13.88 -3.39 8.80
N GLY A 73 -14.62 -4.43 9.19
CA GLY A 73 -16.02 -4.60 8.79
C GLY A 73 -16.24 -5.02 7.32
N ILE A 74 -15.19 -5.15 6.52
CA ILE A 74 -15.26 -5.62 5.12
C ILE A 74 -15.23 -7.15 5.08
N GLY A 75 -16.11 -7.74 4.28
CA GLY A 75 -16.18 -9.19 4.04
C GLY A 75 -14.97 -9.72 3.25
N ASP A 76 -14.67 -11.02 3.36
CA ASP A 76 -13.48 -11.62 2.72
C ASP A 76 -13.52 -11.53 1.16
N ASP A 77 -14.72 -11.54 0.57
CA ASP A 77 -14.96 -11.43 -0.88
C ASP A 77 -15.27 -10.01 -1.36
N GLU A 78 -15.41 -9.06 -0.44
CA GLU A 78 -15.68 -7.67 -0.78
C GLU A 78 -14.40 -6.97 -1.26
N THR A 79 -14.53 -6.14 -2.29
CA THR A 79 -13.42 -5.39 -2.89
C THR A 79 -13.35 -3.98 -2.34
N VAL A 80 -12.15 -3.56 -1.95
CA VAL A 80 -11.81 -2.17 -1.64
C VAL A 80 -10.97 -1.59 -2.78
N THR A 81 -11.22 -0.32 -3.13
CA THR A 81 -10.43 0.37 -4.15
C THR A 81 -9.12 0.87 -3.54
N ALA A 82 -8.02 0.29 -3.97
CA ALA A 82 -6.66 0.67 -3.62
C ALA A 82 -6.12 1.74 -4.57
N SER A 83 -5.58 2.83 -4.04
CA SER A 83 -4.75 3.74 -4.82
C SER A 83 -3.31 3.22 -4.83
N VAL A 84 -2.82 2.83 -6.00
CA VAL A 84 -1.49 2.24 -6.19
C VAL A 84 -0.62 3.20 -6.99
N MET A 85 0.49 3.62 -6.40
CA MET A 85 1.53 4.41 -7.07
C MET A 85 2.28 3.50 -8.04
N ILE A 86 2.22 3.84 -9.33
CA ILE A 86 2.89 3.09 -10.41
C ILE A 86 4.13 3.82 -10.93
N HIS A 87 4.25 5.12 -10.67
CA HIS A 87 5.41 5.91 -11.03
C HIS A 87 5.63 6.97 -9.96
N GLY A 88 6.89 7.28 -9.61
CA GLY A 88 7.17 8.30 -8.60
C GLY A 88 8.49 8.13 -7.86
N PHE A 89 8.69 8.99 -6.85
CA PHE A 89 9.84 8.93 -5.96
C PHE A 89 9.40 8.58 -4.55
N VAL A 90 9.95 7.48 -4.02
CA VAL A 90 9.51 6.89 -2.77
C VAL A 90 10.65 6.89 -1.77
N ASN A 91 10.36 7.28 -0.53
CA ASN A 91 11.32 7.21 0.56
C ASN A 91 11.42 5.76 1.07
N LYS A 92 12.56 5.10 0.85
CA LYS A 92 12.74 3.69 1.21
C LYS A 92 12.62 3.45 2.71
N ALA A 93 13.12 4.39 3.53
CA ALA A 93 13.07 4.29 4.98
C ALA A 93 11.63 4.34 5.50
N ARG A 94 10.79 5.26 4.98
CA ARG A 94 9.38 5.34 5.35
C ARG A 94 8.59 4.11 4.94
N VAL A 95 8.83 3.58 3.73
CA VAL A 95 8.19 2.33 3.31
C VAL A 95 8.54 1.21 4.29
N THR A 96 9.83 1.07 4.61
CA THR A 96 10.34 0.05 5.55
C THR A 96 9.69 0.18 6.94
N GLU A 97 9.56 1.40 7.44
CA GLU A 97 8.87 1.70 8.70
C GLU A 97 7.40 1.26 8.65
N TYR A 98 6.70 1.56 7.56
CA TYR A 98 5.26 1.33 7.44
C TYR A 98 4.90 -0.14 7.21
N ILE A 99 5.69 -0.85 6.40
CA ILE A 99 5.50 -2.29 6.17
C ILE A 99 6.13 -3.14 7.27
N GLY A 100 6.94 -2.55 8.17
CA GLY A 100 7.59 -3.23 9.29
C GLY A 100 8.72 -4.19 8.90
N LYS A 101 9.21 -4.10 7.66
CA LYS A 101 10.30 -4.93 7.12
C LYS A 101 11.03 -4.19 6.00
N GLU A 102 12.26 -4.59 5.72
CA GLU A 102 12.99 -4.02 4.58
C GLU A 102 12.28 -4.29 3.26
N VAL A 103 12.30 -3.30 2.37
CA VAL A 103 11.78 -3.47 1.00
C VAL A 103 12.63 -4.50 0.27
N PRO A 104 12.04 -5.64 -0.18
CA PRO A 104 12.79 -6.69 -0.86
C PRO A 104 13.49 -6.17 -2.12
N GLU A 105 14.70 -6.64 -2.40
CA GLU A 105 15.45 -6.25 -3.60
C GLU A 105 14.71 -6.59 -4.91
N GLY A 106 13.91 -7.67 -4.89
CA GLY A 106 13.03 -8.06 -5.99
C GLY A 106 12.02 -6.97 -6.35
N VAL A 107 11.41 -6.35 -5.33
CA VAL A 107 10.46 -5.23 -5.49
C VAL A 107 11.16 -4.01 -6.07
N ILE A 108 12.33 -3.66 -5.54
CA ILE A 108 13.14 -2.52 -6.03
C ILE A 108 13.52 -2.73 -7.49
N THR A 109 13.91 -3.95 -7.85
CA THR A 109 14.29 -4.31 -9.22
C THR A 109 13.09 -4.30 -10.17
N ALA A 110 11.95 -4.86 -9.76
CA ALA A 110 10.73 -4.93 -10.57
C ALA A 110 10.14 -3.54 -10.87
N LEU A 111 10.26 -2.61 -9.92
CA LEU A 111 9.73 -1.25 -10.05
C LEU A 111 10.75 -0.25 -10.63
N LYS A 112 11.99 -0.69 -10.87
CA LYS A 112 13.06 0.14 -11.43
C LYS A 112 12.63 0.75 -12.77
N GLY A 113 12.86 2.06 -12.93
CA GLY A 113 12.46 2.82 -14.11
C GLY A 113 11.03 3.34 -14.09
N LYS A 114 10.21 2.92 -13.10
CA LYS A 114 8.90 3.51 -12.82
C LYS A 114 8.89 4.21 -11.47
N ILE A 115 9.32 3.51 -10.42
CA ILE A 115 9.44 4.04 -9.07
C ILE A 115 10.91 4.05 -8.68
N GLN A 116 11.37 5.20 -8.21
CA GLN A 116 12.72 5.34 -7.69
C GLN A 116 12.67 5.42 -6.17
N PHE A 117 13.26 4.40 -5.53
CA PHE A 117 13.49 4.38 -4.09
C PHE A 117 14.70 5.24 -3.76
N LEU A 118 14.53 6.16 -2.82
CA LEU A 118 15.54 7.09 -2.32
C LEU A 118 15.82 6.83 -0.84
#